data_AF-A0A2V2DNB7-F1
#
_entry.id   AF-A0A2V2DNB7-F1
#
_cell.length_a   1.000
_cell.length_b   1.000
_cell.length_c   1.000
_cell.angle_alpha   90.00
_cell.angle_beta   90.00
_cell.angle_gamma   90.00
#
_symmetry.space_group_name_H-M   'P 1'
#
loop_
_entity.id
_entity.type
_entity.pdbx_description
1 polymer ?
#
loop_
_entity_poly.entity_id
_entity_poly.type
_entity_poly.pdbx_seq_one_letter_code
_entity_poly.pdbx_strand_id
1 'polypeptide(L)'
;MLQKEGQVRIPSGCAISGIFAKDGSRIPGDRIVTSIATMHDRSNGLGGGFAGYGIYPEYKELYAFHIFYDSLEAKSACESFLDRHFDVVNLSKIPTRRTPAIKDEPLIWRYFVRPLHTKLESSQLSEDEFTCRAVIKINDRISGAYVFSSGKNMGVFKAVGFPEDVGEFYRLEEYSGYSWTAHGRYPTNTPGWWGGAHPFALLDYSIVHNGEISSYDANRRQIEMYGYKCNLLTDTEVITYIFDFLLRKQKMTLREAAAVIAAPFWNTIEHMDEEEKALYTYLRTAFSNLLITGPFSILLGFSGGLMALNDRLKLRSMVVGEKGNMTYIASEECAIRIIEPELDSIRAPKGGEPVIVTLNSCAKGGM
;
A
#
# COMPACT_ATOMS: atom_id res chain seq x y z
N MET A 1 20.40 9.12 -27.26
CA MET A 1 19.28 8.58 -28.07
C MET A 1 18.46 7.68 -27.16
N LEU A 2 17.17 7.94 -27.01
CA LEU A 2 16.25 7.02 -26.33
C LEU A 2 16.09 5.78 -27.23
N GLN A 3 16.45 4.61 -26.73
CA GLN A 3 16.35 3.35 -27.48
C GLN A 3 14.88 2.93 -27.62
N LYS A 4 14.55 2.30 -28.76
CA LYS A 4 13.19 1.83 -29.04
C LYS A 4 12.89 0.56 -28.25
N GLU A 5 11.65 0.46 -27.76
CA GLU A 5 11.12 -0.72 -27.09
C GLU A 5 11.33 -1.98 -27.95
N GLY A 6 11.93 -3.03 -27.37
CA GLY A 6 12.31 -4.27 -28.06
C GLY A 6 13.79 -4.40 -28.47
N GLN A 7 14.60 -3.32 -28.41
CA GLN A 7 16.04 -3.38 -28.72
C GLN A 7 16.92 -3.73 -27.51
N VAL A 8 16.41 -3.52 -26.29
CA VAL A 8 17.02 -3.97 -25.03
C VAL A 8 15.91 -4.51 -24.15
N ARG A 9 15.98 -5.80 -23.82
CA ARG A 9 15.12 -6.42 -22.82
C ARG A 9 15.84 -6.35 -21.48
N ILE A 10 15.61 -5.29 -20.71
CA ILE A 10 16.00 -5.28 -19.30
C ILE A 10 14.95 -6.13 -18.55
N PRO A 11 15.33 -7.24 -17.90
CA PRO A 11 14.39 -8.06 -17.14
C PRO A 11 13.72 -7.21 -16.07
N SER A 12 12.39 -7.07 -16.14
CA SER A 12 11.60 -6.27 -15.21
C SER A 12 11.30 -7.04 -13.92
N GLY A 13 11.69 -6.49 -12.78
CA GLY A 13 11.23 -6.99 -11.50
C GLY A 13 11.19 -5.88 -10.49
N CYS A 14 10.01 -5.40 -10.08
CA CYS A 14 9.96 -4.52 -8.92
C CYS A 14 10.49 -5.26 -7.68
N ALA A 15 10.85 -4.49 -6.66
CA ALA A 15 11.26 -5.01 -5.37
C ALA A 15 10.22 -4.63 -4.31
N ILE A 16 9.85 -5.59 -3.47
CA ILE A 16 9.09 -5.35 -2.24
C ILE A 16 9.89 -5.81 -1.04
N SER A 17 9.79 -5.07 0.05
CA SER A 17 10.27 -5.47 1.38
C SER A 17 9.26 -5.05 2.45
N GLY A 18 9.20 -5.79 3.54
CA GLY A 18 8.31 -5.56 4.67
C GLY A 18 8.95 -6.05 5.96
N ILE A 19 8.76 -5.28 7.03
CA ILE A 19 9.20 -5.63 8.39
C ILE A 19 8.03 -5.36 9.33
N PHE A 20 7.75 -6.32 10.22
CA PHE A 20 6.65 -6.24 11.17
C PHE A 20 7.08 -6.73 12.56
N ALA A 21 6.82 -5.94 13.60
CA ALA A 21 7.03 -6.30 14.99
C ALA A 21 5.69 -6.69 15.64
N LYS A 22 5.50 -7.98 15.92
CA LYS A 22 4.28 -8.55 16.52
C LYS A 22 3.99 -8.01 17.93
N ASP A 23 5.00 -7.59 18.66
CA ASP A 23 4.84 -6.98 19.99
C ASP A 23 4.53 -5.48 19.97
N GLY A 24 4.50 -4.86 18.78
CA GLY A 24 4.27 -3.42 18.63
C GLY A 24 5.50 -2.56 18.92
N SER A 25 6.68 -3.15 19.09
CA SER A 25 7.93 -2.39 19.20
C SER A 25 8.15 -1.52 17.96
N ARG A 26 8.62 -0.29 18.18
CA ARG A 26 8.81 0.69 17.09
C ARG A 26 10.19 0.50 16.47
N ILE A 27 10.20 0.14 15.20
CA ILE A 27 11.38 -0.08 14.37
C ILE A 27 11.69 1.25 13.65
N PRO A 28 12.94 1.74 13.73
CA PRO A 28 13.39 2.88 12.92
C PRO A 28 13.24 2.63 11.40
N GLY A 29 12.87 3.67 10.64
CA GLY A 29 12.61 3.56 9.21
C GLY A 29 13.84 3.28 8.35
N ASP A 30 15.04 3.62 8.81
CA ASP A 30 16.32 3.31 8.13
C ASP A 30 16.57 1.81 7.96
N ARG A 31 16.02 0.96 8.83
CA ARG A 31 16.10 -0.50 8.70
C ARG A 31 15.39 -0.99 7.45
N ILE A 32 14.17 -0.52 7.16
CA ILE A 32 13.48 -0.92 5.92
C ILE A 32 14.18 -0.36 4.68
N VAL A 33 14.78 0.84 4.79
CA VAL A 33 15.60 1.43 3.72
C VAL A 33 16.80 0.54 3.40
N THR A 34 17.54 0.09 4.42
CA THR A 34 18.68 -0.83 4.26
C THR A 34 18.26 -2.14 3.60
N SER A 35 17.08 -2.66 3.95
CA SER A 35 16.53 -3.88 3.37
C SER A 35 16.21 -3.73 1.89
N ILE A 36 15.49 -2.69 1.48
CA ILE A 36 15.09 -2.52 0.08
C ILE A 36 16.28 -2.14 -0.82
N ALA A 37 17.30 -1.47 -0.28
CA ALA A 37 18.50 -1.05 -1.01
C ALA A 37 19.32 -2.24 -1.57
N THR A 38 19.26 -3.42 -0.95
CA THR A 38 19.94 -4.62 -1.50
C THR A 38 19.35 -5.10 -2.82
N MET A 39 18.17 -4.58 -3.16
CA MET A 39 17.45 -4.88 -4.39
C MET A 39 17.48 -3.68 -5.37
N HIS A 40 18.56 -2.88 -5.33
CA HIS A 40 18.76 -1.74 -6.24
C HIS A 40 18.58 -2.14 -7.72
N ASP A 41 19.25 -3.22 -8.16
CA ASP A 41 19.28 -3.68 -9.56
C ASP A 41 17.92 -4.20 -10.09
N ARG A 42 16.95 -4.39 -9.19
CA ARG A 42 15.57 -4.70 -9.54
C ARG A 42 14.78 -3.44 -9.91
N SER A 43 15.18 -2.30 -9.38
CA SER A 43 14.53 -1.01 -9.58
C SER A 43 15.19 -0.23 -10.74
N ASN A 44 14.56 0.86 -11.18
CA ASN A 44 15.16 1.75 -12.20
C ASN A 44 15.09 3.24 -11.84
N GLY A 45 14.85 3.55 -10.56
CA GLY A 45 14.78 4.92 -10.07
C GLY A 45 13.54 5.72 -10.48
N LEU A 46 12.54 5.09 -11.12
CA LEU A 46 11.31 5.78 -11.55
C LEU A 46 10.18 5.71 -10.51
N GLY A 47 10.48 5.25 -9.29
CA GLY A 47 9.55 5.27 -8.17
C GLY A 47 10.08 4.49 -6.98
N GLY A 48 10.16 5.14 -5.83
CA GLY A 48 10.50 4.54 -4.55
C GLY A 48 9.49 4.99 -3.51
N GLY A 49 9.21 4.13 -2.53
CA GLY A 49 8.38 4.56 -1.42
C GLY A 49 8.19 3.54 -0.32
N PHE A 50 7.59 4.02 0.76
CA PHE A 50 7.46 3.36 2.04
C PHE A 50 6.08 3.65 2.64
N ALA A 51 5.51 2.70 3.37
CA ALA A 51 4.43 2.97 4.31
C ALA A 51 4.89 2.56 5.71
N GLY A 52 4.67 3.43 6.69
CA GLY A 52 4.96 3.19 8.09
C GLY A 52 3.69 3.20 8.93
N TYR A 53 3.56 2.27 9.87
CA TYR A 53 2.46 2.21 10.84
C TYR A 53 2.96 2.36 12.26
N GLY A 54 2.22 3.08 13.10
CA GLY A 54 2.67 3.46 14.45
C GLY A 54 3.62 4.66 14.45
N ILE A 55 3.68 5.41 13.34
CA ILE A 55 4.65 6.49 13.14
C ILE A 55 4.17 7.85 13.66
N TYR A 56 2.90 7.97 14.04
CA TYR A 56 2.29 9.20 14.56
C TYR A 56 1.58 8.96 15.91
N PRO A 57 2.31 8.49 16.95
CA PRO A 57 1.69 8.14 18.22
C PRO A 57 0.99 9.32 18.91
N GLU A 58 1.47 10.55 18.70
CA GLU A 58 0.87 11.77 19.25
C GLU A 58 -0.47 12.13 18.59
N TYR A 59 -0.70 11.65 17.37
CA TYR A 59 -1.89 11.93 16.55
C TYR A 59 -2.64 10.64 16.17
N LYS A 60 -2.51 9.58 16.97
CA LYS A 60 -2.98 8.23 16.62
C LYS A 60 -4.47 8.11 16.27
N GLU A 61 -5.31 9.01 16.77
CA GLU A 61 -6.77 9.00 16.55
C GLU A 61 -7.19 9.87 15.35
N LEU A 62 -6.27 10.63 14.76
CA LEU A 62 -6.51 11.54 13.65
C LEU A 62 -6.07 10.90 12.33
N TYR A 63 -6.77 11.23 11.24
CA TYR A 63 -6.31 10.86 9.91
C TYR A 63 -5.13 11.73 9.53
N ALA A 64 -4.05 11.11 9.06
CA ALA A 64 -2.87 11.78 8.53
C ALA A 64 -3.00 11.88 7.02
N PHE A 65 -3.46 13.02 6.53
CA PHE A 65 -3.51 13.30 5.10
C PHE A 65 -2.13 13.75 4.65
N HIS A 66 -1.47 12.93 3.83
CA HIS A 66 -0.29 13.38 3.10
C HIS A 66 -0.72 13.79 1.69
N ILE A 67 -0.41 15.02 1.29
CA ILE A 67 -0.92 15.63 0.06
C ILE A 67 0.23 16.23 -0.73
N PHE A 68 0.27 15.91 -2.03
CA PHE A 68 1.08 16.63 -3.01
C PHE A 68 0.27 17.77 -3.61
N TYR A 69 0.91 18.92 -3.77
CA TYR A 69 0.38 20.02 -4.58
C TYR A 69 1.33 20.45 -5.69
N ASP A 70 0.77 20.66 -6.88
CA ASP A 70 1.51 21.16 -8.04
C ASP A 70 1.76 22.67 -7.94
N SER A 71 0.91 23.39 -7.20
CA SER A 71 0.99 24.85 -7.04
C SER A 71 0.40 25.35 -5.72
N LEU A 72 0.66 26.63 -5.40
CA LEU A 72 0.08 27.28 -4.22
C LEU A 72 -1.44 27.49 -4.36
N GLU A 73 -1.93 27.66 -5.58
CA GLU A 73 -3.35 27.78 -5.89
C GLU A 73 -4.07 26.46 -5.63
N ALA A 74 -3.49 25.33 -6.07
CA ALA A 74 -4.03 24.00 -5.80
C ALA A 74 -4.06 23.70 -4.29
N LYS A 75 -3.00 24.08 -3.57
CA LYS A 75 -2.97 24.03 -2.10
C LYS A 75 -4.12 24.83 -1.48
N SER A 76 -4.28 26.08 -1.87
CA SER A 76 -5.31 26.97 -1.32
C SER A 76 -6.72 26.45 -1.59
N ALA A 77 -6.97 25.90 -2.79
CA ALA A 77 -8.24 25.29 -3.14
C ALA A 77 -8.54 24.03 -2.31
N CYS A 78 -7.52 23.20 -2.06
CA CYS A 78 -7.62 22.01 -1.23
C CYS A 78 -7.84 22.36 0.25
N GLU A 79 -7.09 23.31 0.81
CA GLU A 79 -7.28 23.76 2.20
C GLU A 79 -8.68 24.35 2.40
N SER A 80 -9.17 25.14 1.45
CA SER A 80 -10.56 25.60 1.46
C SER A 80 -11.58 24.46 1.48
N PHE A 81 -11.27 23.31 0.86
CA PHE A 81 -12.09 22.12 0.96
C PHE A 81 -11.95 21.45 2.33
N LEU A 82 -10.73 21.29 2.85
CA LEU A 82 -10.47 20.71 4.17
C LEU A 82 -11.19 21.50 5.26
N ASP A 83 -11.06 22.82 5.30
CA ASP A 83 -11.68 23.69 6.32
C ASP A 83 -13.22 23.57 6.36
N ARG A 84 -13.84 23.23 5.22
CA ARG A 84 -15.30 23.05 5.13
C ARG A 84 -15.78 21.67 5.59
N HIS A 85 -14.90 20.67 5.69
CA HIS A 85 -15.27 19.28 5.93
C HIS A 85 -14.57 18.64 7.14
N PHE A 86 -13.42 19.17 7.55
CA PHE A 86 -12.56 18.62 8.59
C PHE A 86 -12.11 19.71 9.56
N ASP A 87 -11.90 19.31 10.81
CA ASP A 87 -11.15 20.07 11.79
C ASP A 87 -9.66 19.72 11.63
N VAL A 88 -8.84 20.70 11.25
CA VAL A 88 -7.40 20.54 11.03
C VAL A 88 -6.67 20.82 12.33
N VAL A 89 -6.28 19.76 13.04
CA VAL A 89 -5.65 19.85 14.37
C VAL A 89 -4.19 20.27 14.26
N ASN A 90 -3.50 19.79 13.22
CA ASN A 90 -2.12 20.17 12.92
C ASN A 90 -1.89 20.10 11.42
N LEU A 91 -1.14 21.06 10.89
CA LEU A 91 -0.64 21.02 9.51
C LEU A 91 0.84 21.40 9.49
N SER A 92 1.61 20.71 8.67
CA SER A 92 3.04 20.97 8.52
C SER A 92 3.52 20.51 7.15
N LYS A 93 4.59 21.11 6.65
CA LYS A 93 5.38 20.47 5.59
C LYS A 93 5.93 19.15 6.10
N ILE A 94 5.98 18.12 5.25
CA ILE A 94 6.73 16.91 5.60
C ILE A 94 8.22 17.28 5.60
N PRO A 95 8.98 17.00 6.68
CA PRO A 95 10.41 17.29 6.71
C PRO A 95 11.15 16.52 5.61
N THR A 96 11.91 17.21 4.78
CA THR A 96 12.71 16.60 3.71
C THR A 96 14.17 17.06 3.76
N ARG A 97 15.06 16.25 3.20
CA ARG A 97 16.49 16.56 2.98
C ARG A 97 16.70 16.81 1.49
N ARG A 98 17.35 17.92 1.14
CA ARG A 98 17.71 18.16 -0.26
C ARG A 98 18.80 17.20 -0.72
N THR A 99 18.56 16.51 -1.82
CA THR A 99 19.51 15.61 -2.48
C THR A 99 19.43 15.79 -4.00
N PRO A 100 20.56 15.72 -4.74
CA PRO A 100 20.55 15.77 -6.20
C PRO A 100 19.81 14.59 -6.87
N ALA A 101 19.61 13.48 -6.14
CA ALA A 101 18.98 12.26 -6.64
C ALA A 101 17.46 12.41 -6.83
N ILE A 102 16.81 13.25 -6.01
CA ILE A 102 15.38 13.50 -6.04
C ILE A 102 15.12 14.84 -6.74
N LYS A 103 14.28 14.81 -7.79
CA LYS A 103 13.99 15.98 -8.63
C LYS A 103 12.49 16.20 -8.75
N ASP A 104 12.14 17.41 -9.16
CA ASP A 104 10.76 17.82 -9.44
C ASP A 104 9.83 17.56 -8.24
N GLU A 105 10.31 17.89 -7.04
CA GLU A 105 9.57 17.79 -5.77
C GLU A 105 8.30 18.66 -5.81
N PRO A 106 7.09 18.08 -5.65
CA PRO A 106 5.86 18.85 -5.48
C PRO A 106 5.82 19.48 -4.08
N LEU A 107 4.86 20.36 -3.81
CA LEU A 107 4.65 20.81 -2.43
C LEU A 107 4.11 19.65 -1.59
N ILE A 108 4.90 19.19 -0.62
CA ILE A 108 4.54 18.03 0.22
C ILE A 108 4.06 18.51 1.59
N TRP A 109 2.79 18.24 1.90
CA TRP A 109 2.17 18.65 3.14
C TRP A 109 1.52 17.48 3.86
N ARG A 110 1.49 17.59 5.18
CA ARG A 110 0.80 16.67 6.08
C ARG A 110 -0.22 17.45 6.89
N TYR A 111 -1.43 16.90 6.97
CA TYR A 111 -2.52 17.43 7.78
C TYR A 111 -3.03 16.32 8.69
N PHE A 112 -3.14 16.59 9.98
CA PHE A 112 -3.81 15.73 10.94
C PHE A 112 -5.23 16.24 11.14
N VAL A 113 -6.20 15.46 10.69
CA VAL A 113 -7.57 15.89 10.53
C VAL A 113 -8.57 14.93 11.17
N ARG A 114 -9.71 15.47 11.57
CA ARG A 114 -10.92 14.70 11.93
C ARG A 114 -12.12 15.30 11.20
N PRO A 115 -13.10 14.50 10.71
CA PRO A 115 -14.30 15.07 10.11
C PRO A 115 -15.00 16.05 11.06
N LEU A 116 -15.49 17.17 10.53
CA LEU A 116 -16.32 18.08 11.31
C LEU A 116 -17.57 17.33 11.75
N HIS A 117 -17.84 17.35 13.06
CA HIS A 117 -18.96 16.63 13.66
C HIS A 117 -20.29 16.92 12.96
N THR A 118 -20.59 18.20 12.72
CA THR A 118 -21.81 18.64 12.03
C THR A 118 -21.90 18.11 10.58
N LYS A 119 -20.78 18.02 9.87
CA LYS A 119 -20.74 17.48 8.50
C LYS A 119 -20.91 15.97 8.51
N LEU A 120 -20.25 15.28 9.43
CA LEU A 120 -20.36 13.84 9.59
C LEU A 120 -21.80 13.43 9.92
N GLU A 121 -22.41 14.05 10.93
CA GLU A 121 -23.80 13.81 11.30
C GLU A 121 -24.76 14.06 10.14
N SER A 122 -24.64 15.21 9.46
CA SER A 122 -25.50 15.56 8.33
C SER A 122 -25.36 14.60 7.15
N SER A 123 -24.21 13.94 7.01
CA SER A 123 -23.94 13.00 5.93
C SER A 123 -24.54 11.61 6.19
N GLN A 124 -24.83 11.27 7.45
CA GLN A 124 -25.25 9.94 7.89
C GLN A 124 -24.27 8.81 7.49
N LEU A 125 -23.00 9.15 7.29
CA LEU A 125 -21.93 8.20 6.98
C LEU A 125 -21.15 7.83 8.24
N SER A 126 -20.47 6.68 8.19
CA SER A 126 -19.38 6.43 9.13
C SER A 126 -18.21 7.40 8.87
N GLU A 127 -17.37 7.60 9.88
CA GLU A 127 -16.19 8.46 9.80
C GLU A 127 -15.26 8.05 8.64
N ASP A 128 -15.02 6.75 8.48
CA ASP A 128 -14.21 6.19 7.40
C ASP A 128 -14.84 6.41 6.01
N GLU A 129 -16.15 6.21 5.86
CA GLU A 129 -16.80 6.40 4.55
C GLU A 129 -16.84 7.88 4.18
N PHE A 130 -17.08 8.78 5.15
CA PHE A 130 -16.99 10.22 4.94
C PHE A 130 -15.57 10.62 4.46
N THR A 131 -14.56 10.13 5.17
CA THR A 131 -13.15 10.41 4.88
C THR A 131 -12.73 9.86 3.52
N CYS A 132 -13.08 8.61 3.22
CA CYS A 132 -12.83 7.97 1.92
C CYS A 132 -13.45 8.76 0.77
N ARG A 133 -14.71 9.17 0.88
CA ARG A 133 -15.39 9.99 -0.15
C ARG A 133 -14.74 11.36 -0.31
N ALA A 134 -14.26 11.97 0.77
CA ALA A 134 -13.54 13.24 0.72
C ALA A 134 -12.19 13.10 0.00
N VAL A 135 -11.42 12.05 0.30
CA VAL A 135 -10.14 11.73 -0.37
C VAL A 135 -10.36 11.54 -1.88
N ILE A 136 -11.34 10.71 -2.26
CA ILE A 136 -11.69 10.50 -3.67
C ILE A 136 -12.07 11.82 -4.34
N LYS A 137 -12.88 12.65 -3.68
CA LYS A 137 -13.32 13.94 -4.22
C LYS A 137 -12.16 14.93 -4.39
N ILE A 138 -11.21 14.99 -3.46
CA ILE A 138 -10.01 15.83 -3.61
C ILE A 138 -9.24 15.38 -4.85
N ASN A 139 -8.93 14.08 -4.93
CA ASN A 139 -8.13 13.50 -6.02
C ASN A 139 -8.82 13.55 -7.39
N ASP A 140 -10.15 13.66 -7.44
CA ASP A 140 -10.95 13.72 -8.68
C ASP A 140 -11.28 15.16 -9.12
N ARG A 141 -11.47 16.09 -8.17
CA ARG A 141 -12.07 17.41 -8.47
C ARG A 141 -11.18 18.60 -8.21
N ILE A 142 -10.11 18.45 -7.44
CA ILE A 142 -9.20 19.55 -7.12
C ILE A 142 -7.91 19.35 -7.92
N SER A 143 -7.86 19.99 -9.10
CA SER A 143 -6.71 19.91 -10.00
C SER A 143 -5.42 20.34 -9.28
N GLY A 144 -4.38 19.53 -9.41
CA GLY A 144 -3.08 19.75 -8.79
C GLY A 144 -3.03 19.47 -7.28
N ALA A 145 -4.04 18.81 -6.70
CA ALA A 145 -4.01 18.31 -5.33
C ALA A 145 -4.20 16.79 -5.31
N TYR A 146 -3.31 16.07 -4.63
CA TYR A 146 -3.36 14.62 -4.59
C TYR A 146 -3.04 14.07 -3.20
N VAL A 147 -4.08 13.57 -2.52
CA VAL A 147 -3.98 12.85 -1.25
C VAL A 147 -3.47 11.45 -1.53
N PHE A 148 -2.28 11.15 -1.00
CA PHE A 148 -1.60 9.88 -1.25
C PHE A 148 -1.42 9.01 0.00
N SER A 149 -1.80 9.55 1.16
CA SER A 149 -1.95 8.82 2.42
C SER A 149 -3.12 9.44 3.18
N SER A 150 -3.93 8.63 3.85
CA SER A 150 -5.14 9.11 4.53
C SER A 150 -5.54 8.30 5.77
N GLY A 151 -4.65 7.47 6.31
CA GLY A 151 -4.93 6.60 7.45
C GLY A 151 -4.64 7.23 8.80
N LYS A 152 -5.03 6.54 9.87
CA LYS A 152 -4.73 6.90 11.25
C LYS A 152 -3.45 6.23 11.72
N ASN A 153 -2.63 6.98 12.46
CA ASN A 153 -1.34 6.50 12.98
C ASN A 153 -0.43 5.83 11.93
N MET A 154 -0.57 6.21 10.66
CA MET A 154 0.20 5.66 9.55
C MET A 154 0.48 6.76 8.53
N GLY A 155 1.49 6.56 7.69
CA GLY A 155 1.81 7.48 6.61
C GLY A 155 2.53 6.78 5.46
N VAL A 156 2.32 7.30 4.25
CA VAL A 156 3.07 6.90 3.05
C VAL A 156 4.12 7.96 2.74
N PHE A 157 5.29 7.54 2.30
CA PHE A 157 6.39 8.36 1.81
C PHE A 157 6.77 7.85 0.43
N LYS A 158 6.63 8.66 -0.62
CA LYS A 158 6.94 8.21 -1.98
C LYS A 158 7.44 9.34 -2.87
N ALA A 159 8.28 8.99 -3.83
CA ALA A 159 8.85 9.94 -4.77
C ALA A 159 9.29 9.22 -6.06
N VAL A 160 9.64 10.00 -7.08
CA VAL A 160 10.41 9.50 -8.23
C VAL A 160 11.88 9.44 -7.81
N GLY A 161 12.41 8.22 -7.65
CA GLY A 161 13.79 7.97 -7.22
C GLY A 161 13.99 6.50 -6.85
N PHE A 162 15.22 6.11 -6.52
CA PHE A 162 15.48 4.80 -5.91
C PHE A 162 15.02 4.80 -4.45
N PRO A 163 14.54 3.66 -3.90
CA PRO A 163 14.04 3.59 -2.53
C PRO A 163 15.00 4.15 -1.47
N GLU A 164 16.30 3.90 -1.60
CA GLU A 164 17.34 4.42 -0.71
C GLU A 164 17.42 5.94 -0.72
N ASP A 165 17.35 6.57 -1.90
CA ASP A 165 17.33 8.02 -2.05
C ASP A 165 16.03 8.61 -1.48
N VAL A 166 14.90 7.92 -1.67
CA VAL A 166 13.59 8.32 -1.13
C VAL A 166 13.59 8.24 0.40
N GLY A 167 14.20 7.20 0.96
CA GLY A 167 14.36 7.02 2.41
C GLY A 167 15.17 8.14 3.04
N GLU A 168 16.29 8.51 2.41
CA GLU A 168 17.10 9.66 2.83
C GLU A 168 16.34 10.98 2.69
N PHE A 169 15.68 11.19 1.54
CA PHE A 169 14.94 12.43 1.26
C PHE A 169 13.85 12.68 2.30
N TYR A 170 13.11 11.66 2.73
CA TYR A 170 12.07 11.78 3.75
C TYR A 170 12.57 11.65 5.20
N ARG A 171 13.90 11.51 5.41
CA ARG A 171 14.52 11.36 6.74
C ARG A 171 13.89 10.22 7.53
N LEU A 172 13.73 9.05 6.92
CA LEU A 172 13.01 7.93 7.54
C LEU A 172 13.66 7.41 8.83
N GLU A 173 14.94 7.69 9.06
CA GLU A 173 15.63 7.44 10.33
C GLU A 173 14.99 8.18 11.53
N GLU A 174 14.23 9.25 11.29
CA GLU A 174 13.55 10.02 12.33
C GLU A 174 12.15 9.48 12.66
N TYR A 175 11.68 8.50 11.89
CA TYR A 175 10.40 7.84 12.09
C TYR A 175 10.64 6.46 12.69
N SER A 176 9.73 6.04 13.57
CA SER A 176 9.73 4.67 14.08
C SER A 176 8.30 4.15 14.16
N GLY A 177 8.10 2.91 13.73
CA GLY A 177 6.78 2.29 13.61
C GLY A 177 6.87 0.77 13.78
N TYR A 178 5.77 0.11 14.13
CA TYR A 178 5.75 -1.34 14.33
C TYR A 178 5.70 -2.11 13.01
N SER A 179 5.38 -1.45 11.91
CA SER A 179 5.32 -2.05 10.58
C SER A 179 5.85 -1.07 9.55
N TRP A 180 6.65 -1.59 8.63
CA TRP A 180 7.13 -0.87 7.46
C TRP A 180 6.96 -1.74 6.22
N THR A 181 6.46 -1.15 5.13
CA THR A 181 6.51 -1.75 3.79
C THR A 181 7.27 -0.82 2.86
N ALA A 182 7.97 -1.38 1.88
CA ALA A 182 8.78 -0.66 0.92
C ALA A 182 8.62 -1.22 -0.49
N HIS A 183 8.81 -0.34 -1.47
CA HIS A 183 8.74 -0.69 -2.87
C HIS A 183 9.78 0.06 -3.70
N GLY A 184 10.46 -0.67 -4.58
CA GLY A 184 11.25 -0.14 -5.68
C GLY A 184 10.57 -0.44 -7.02
N ARG A 185 10.20 0.61 -7.76
CA ARG A 185 9.38 0.54 -8.97
C ARG A 185 10.23 0.44 -10.23
N TYR A 186 9.73 -0.36 -11.16
CA TYR A 186 10.13 -0.41 -12.55
C TYR A 186 8.88 -0.23 -13.43
N PRO A 187 8.52 0.99 -13.87
CA PRO A 187 7.39 1.17 -14.77
C PRO A 187 7.69 0.60 -16.15
N THR A 188 6.76 -0.19 -16.68
CA THR A 188 6.76 -0.64 -18.07
C THR A 188 5.89 0.25 -18.95
N ASN A 189 4.81 0.83 -18.41
CA ASN A 189 3.72 1.40 -19.23
C ASN A 189 3.35 2.88 -18.95
N THR A 190 3.94 3.55 -17.95
CA THR A 190 3.59 4.96 -17.60
C THR A 190 4.82 5.83 -17.27
N PRO A 191 4.84 7.12 -17.65
CA PRO A 191 5.88 8.05 -17.21
C PRO A 191 5.99 8.10 -15.68
N GLY A 192 7.22 8.19 -15.17
CA GLY A 192 7.46 8.38 -13.74
C GLY A 192 6.89 9.72 -13.29
N TRP A 193 5.99 9.70 -12.31
CA TRP A 193 5.53 10.88 -11.58
C TRP A 193 5.28 10.49 -10.12
N TRP A 194 5.33 11.46 -9.22
CA TRP A 194 5.37 11.22 -7.78
C TRP A 194 4.13 10.49 -7.25
N GLY A 195 2.93 10.83 -7.76
CA GLY A 195 1.69 10.17 -7.35
C GLY A 195 1.61 8.71 -7.78
N GLY A 196 2.25 8.34 -8.89
CA GLY A 196 2.26 6.98 -9.44
C GLY A 196 3.29 6.03 -8.81
N ALA A 197 4.16 6.53 -7.94
CA ALA A 197 5.02 5.68 -7.13
C ALA A 197 4.18 4.91 -6.09
N HIS A 198 4.63 3.70 -5.75
CA HIS A 198 4.05 2.93 -4.66
C HIS A 198 4.66 3.38 -3.32
N PRO A 199 4.03 3.13 -2.17
CA PRO A 199 2.70 2.53 -1.97
C PRO A 199 1.51 3.38 -2.45
N PHE A 200 0.39 2.71 -2.68
CA PHE A 200 -0.93 3.34 -2.74
C PHE A 200 -1.63 3.13 -1.40
N ALA A 201 -2.40 4.12 -0.94
CA ALA A 201 -3.12 4.01 0.33
C ALA A 201 -4.49 4.68 0.27
N LEU A 202 -5.42 4.09 1.02
CA LEU A 202 -6.75 4.63 1.27
C LEU A 202 -7.14 4.27 2.71
N LEU A 203 -7.40 5.29 3.53
CA LEU A 203 -7.52 5.13 4.97
C LEU A 203 -6.30 4.36 5.51
N ASP A 204 -6.53 3.36 6.35
CA ASP A 204 -5.49 2.59 7.01
C ASP A 204 -4.88 1.50 6.13
N TYR A 205 -5.41 1.27 4.92
CA TYR A 205 -4.88 0.27 4.00
C TYR A 205 -3.80 0.87 3.11
N SER A 206 -2.66 0.17 3.00
CA SER A 206 -1.62 0.47 2.02
C SER A 206 -1.22 -0.76 1.22
N ILE A 207 -1.02 -0.59 -0.09
CA ILE A 207 -0.59 -1.64 -1.01
C ILE A 207 0.75 -1.27 -1.63
N VAL A 208 1.69 -2.21 -1.53
CA VAL A 208 2.80 -2.33 -2.48
C VAL A 208 2.55 -3.55 -3.35
N HIS A 209 2.86 -3.41 -4.64
CA HIS A 209 2.62 -4.44 -5.64
C HIS A 209 3.85 -4.57 -6.54
N ASN A 210 4.40 -5.78 -6.61
CA ASN A 210 5.39 -6.17 -7.60
C ASN A 210 4.77 -7.17 -8.57
N GLY A 211 4.60 -6.76 -9.82
CA GLY A 211 3.87 -7.53 -10.81
C GLY A 211 3.37 -6.68 -11.97
N GLU A 212 2.60 -7.33 -12.84
CA GLU A 212 1.84 -6.69 -13.91
C GLU A 212 0.49 -7.41 -14.01
N ILE A 213 -0.61 -6.66 -13.89
CA ILE A 213 -1.95 -7.24 -13.84
C ILE A 213 -2.57 -7.24 -15.23
N SER A 214 -2.85 -8.43 -15.76
CA SER A 214 -3.48 -8.59 -17.08
C SER A 214 -4.99 -8.35 -17.05
N SER A 215 -5.63 -8.45 -15.88
CA SER A 215 -7.06 -8.19 -15.69
C SER A 215 -7.39 -6.71 -15.36
N TYR A 216 -6.42 -5.80 -15.48
CA TYR A 216 -6.51 -4.41 -15.00
C TYR A 216 -7.85 -3.72 -15.35
N ASP A 217 -8.22 -3.67 -16.64
CA ASP A 217 -9.39 -2.90 -17.05
C ASP A 217 -10.71 -3.53 -16.60
N ALA A 218 -10.78 -4.87 -16.49
CA ALA A 218 -11.93 -5.57 -15.94
C ALA A 218 -12.09 -5.27 -14.44
N ASN A 219 -10.99 -5.36 -13.69
CA ASN A 219 -10.97 -5.06 -12.26
C ASN A 219 -11.31 -3.57 -11.98
N ARG A 220 -10.74 -2.66 -12.78
CA ARG A 220 -11.00 -1.21 -12.67
C ARG A 220 -12.47 -0.89 -12.90
N ARG A 221 -13.07 -1.40 -14.00
CA ARG A 221 -14.49 -1.17 -14.29
C ARG A 221 -15.38 -1.70 -13.17
N GLN A 222 -15.07 -2.88 -12.64
CA GLN A 222 -15.83 -3.46 -11.53
C GLN A 222 -15.76 -2.59 -10.27
N ILE A 223 -14.57 -2.13 -9.88
CA ILE A 223 -14.43 -1.35 -8.65
C ILE A 223 -15.04 0.05 -8.78
N GLU A 224 -14.97 0.67 -9.97
CA GLU A 224 -15.63 1.96 -10.24
C GLU A 224 -17.15 1.89 -10.11
N MET A 225 -17.77 0.73 -10.38
CA MET A 225 -19.21 0.53 -10.17
C MET A 225 -19.61 0.60 -8.68
N TYR A 226 -18.66 0.39 -7.76
CA TYR A 226 -18.89 0.51 -6.31
C TYR A 226 -18.57 1.92 -5.75
N GLY A 227 -18.41 2.91 -6.63
CA GLY A 227 -18.25 4.32 -6.24
C GLY A 227 -16.80 4.77 -6.06
N TYR A 228 -15.81 3.94 -6.39
CA TYR A 228 -14.41 4.34 -6.44
C TYR A 228 -14.09 5.09 -7.75
N LYS A 229 -12.98 5.83 -7.76
CA LYS A 229 -12.45 6.52 -8.95
C LYS A 229 -10.96 6.24 -9.11
N CYS A 230 -10.60 5.54 -10.18
CA CYS A 230 -9.22 5.18 -10.48
C CYS A 230 -8.60 6.22 -11.42
N ASN A 231 -7.97 7.24 -10.84
CA ASN A 231 -7.47 8.39 -11.60
C ASN A 231 -6.02 8.22 -12.04
N LEU A 232 -5.26 7.33 -11.38
CA LEU A 232 -3.82 7.22 -11.61
C LEU A 232 -3.45 6.16 -12.63
N LEU A 233 -4.44 5.40 -13.09
CA LEU A 233 -4.32 4.37 -14.12
C LEU A 233 -3.23 3.32 -13.80
N THR A 234 -3.17 2.90 -12.54
CA THR A 234 -2.23 1.87 -12.08
C THR A 234 -2.97 0.68 -11.49
N ASP A 235 -2.43 -0.52 -11.69
CA ASP A 235 -2.94 -1.76 -11.09
C ASP A 235 -3.04 -1.65 -9.57
N THR A 236 -2.06 -1.01 -8.95
CA THR A 236 -1.94 -0.88 -7.49
C THR A 236 -3.04 -0.01 -6.89
N GLU A 237 -3.48 1.04 -7.59
CA GLU A 237 -4.65 1.82 -7.20
C GLU A 237 -5.91 0.94 -7.16
N VAL A 238 -6.12 0.15 -8.22
CA VAL A 238 -7.26 -0.76 -8.33
C VAL A 238 -7.22 -1.79 -7.21
N ILE A 239 -6.06 -2.42 -6.97
CA ILE A 239 -5.87 -3.40 -5.88
C ILE A 239 -6.22 -2.77 -4.51
N THR A 240 -5.77 -1.54 -4.27
CA THR A 240 -6.03 -0.81 -3.01
C THR A 240 -7.53 -0.64 -2.78
N TYR A 241 -8.27 -0.24 -3.82
CA TYR A 241 -9.71 -0.06 -3.72
C TYR A 241 -10.48 -1.39 -3.61
N ILE A 242 -10.00 -2.46 -4.25
CA ILE A 242 -10.57 -3.80 -4.09
C ILE A 242 -10.45 -4.24 -2.63
N PHE A 243 -9.28 -4.08 -1.99
CA PHE A 243 -9.14 -4.43 -0.58
C PHE A 243 -10.03 -3.58 0.34
N ASP A 244 -10.09 -2.27 0.12
CA ASP A 244 -11.01 -1.41 0.88
C ASP A 244 -12.47 -1.86 0.73
N PHE A 245 -12.90 -2.19 -0.49
CA PHE A 245 -14.24 -2.69 -0.74
C PHE A 245 -14.51 -4.02 -0.03
N LEU A 246 -13.63 -5.02 -0.18
CA LEU A 246 -13.83 -6.35 0.39
C LEU A 246 -13.79 -6.29 1.94
N LEU A 247 -12.81 -5.60 2.51
CA LEU A 247 -12.60 -5.60 3.96
C LEU A 247 -13.52 -4.61 4.68
N ARG A 248 -13.61 -3.36 4.22
CA ARG A 248 -14.36 -2.31 4.92
C ARG A 248 -15.84 -2.30 4.55
N LYS A 249 -16.20 -2.48 3.28
CA LYS A 249 -17.59 -2.42 2.81
C LYS A 249 -18.29 -3.77 2.88
N GLN A 250 -17.64 -4.85 2.40
CA GLN A 250 -18.20 -6.22 2.45
C GLN A 250 -17.94 -6.94 3.78
N LYS A 251 -17.10 -6.38 4.67
CA LYS A 251 -16.78 -6.95 5.99
C LYS A 251 -16.17 -8.35 5.92
N MET A 252 -15.46 -8.65 4.83
CA MET A 252 -14.73 -9.89 4.67
C MET A 252 -13.52 -9.94 5.58
N THR A 253 -13.15 -11.15 5.99
CA THR A 253 -11.86 -11.45 6.58
C THR A 253 -10.74 -11.29 5.54
N LEU A 254 -9.50 -11.13 6.01
CA LEU A 254 -8.31 -11.10 5.14
C LEU A 254 -8.17 -12.37 4.30
N ARG A 255 -8.56 -13.53 4.83
CA ARG A 255 -8.51 -14.81 4.11
C ARG A 255 -9.54 -14.87 2.98
N GLU A 256 -10.75 -14.41 3.22
CA GLU A 256 -11.78 -14.31 2.17
C GLU A 256 -11.38 -13.30 1.10
N ALA A 257 -10.84 -12.14 1.48
CA ALA A 257 -10.34 -11.16 0.52
C ALA A 257 -9.20 -11.74 -0.35
N ALA A 258 -8.27 -12.49 0.26
CA ALA A 258 -7.23 -13.21 -0.48
C ALA A 258 -7.83 -14.30 -1.39
N ALA A 259 -8.86 -15.00 -0.95
CA ALA A 259 -9.57 -16.01 -1.74
C ALA A 259 -10.35 -15.41 -2.93
N VAL A 260 -10.76 -14.14 -2.85
CA VAL A 260 -11.33 -13.41 -4.01
C VAL A 260 -10.22 -12.99 -4.97
N ILE A 261 -9.20 -12.29 -4.46
CA ILE A 261 -8.13 -11.67 -5.28
C ILE A 261 -7.23 -12.72 -5.95
N ALA A 262 -6.90 -13.80 -5.23
CA ALA A 262 -6.04 -14.89 -5.70
C ALA A 262 -6.82 -16.21 -5.79
N ALA A 263 -8.04 -16.17 -6.31
CA ALA A 263 -8.95 -17.32 -6.27
C ALA A 263 -8.35 -18.62 -6.86
N PRO A 264 -8.45 -19.75 -6.13
CA PRO A 264 -7.95 -21.05 -6.58
C PRO A 264 -8.65 -21.52 -7.85
N PHE A 265 -8.08 -22.50 -8.54
CA PHE A 265 -8.71 -23.09 -9.73
C PHE A 265 -9.98 -23.86 -9.36
N TRP A 266 -10.92 -23.97 -10.30
CA TRP A 266 -12.15 -24.77 -10.09
C TRP A 266 -11.83 -26.22 -9.69
N ASN A 267 -10.87 -26.87 -10.37
CA ASN A 267 -10.40 -28.20 -9.94
C ASN A 267 -9.89 -28.21 -8.49
N THR A 268 -9.17 -27.18 -8.03
CA THR A 268 -8.71 -27.11 -6.64
C THR A 268 -9.90 -27.03 -5.69
N ILE A 269 -10.91 -26.22 -6.02
CA ILE A 269 -12.13 -26.05 -5.22
C ILE A 269 -12.94 -27.35 -5.16
N GLU A 270 -13.02 -28.11 -6.26
CA GLU A 270 -13.76 -29.38 -6.32
C GLU A 270 -13.27 -30.45 -5.34
N HIS A 271 -11.99 -30.38 -4.96
CA HIS A 271 -11.30 -31.32 -4.06
C HIS A 271 -11.16 -30.81 -2.61
N MET A 272 -11.73 -29.66 -2.29
CA MET A 272 -11.83 -29.16 -0.91
C MET A 272 -12.92 -29.93 -0.14
N ASP A 273 -12.93 -29.80 1.19
CA ASP A 273 -14.06 -30.27 1.98
C ASP A 273 -15.35 -29.50 1.63
N GLU A 274 -16.51 -30.03 2.03
CA GLU A 274 -17.81 -29.48 1.59
C GLU A 274 -18.03 -28.02 2.05
N GLU A 275 -17.51 -27.63 3.22
CA GLU A 275 -17.68 -26.27 3.75
C GLU A 275 -16.78 -25.29 3.01
N GLU A 276 -15.49 -25.59 2.87
CA GLU A 276 -14.54 -24.80 2.09
C GLU A 276 -14.97 -24.74 0.62
N LYS A 277 -15.38 -25.86 0.03
CA LYS A 277 -15.85 -25.91 -1.36
C LYS A 277 -17.06 -24.99 -1.58
N ALA A 278 -18.03 -24.98 -0.66
CA ALA A 278 -19.18 -24.10 -0.75
C ALA A 278 -18.76 -22.62 -0.67
N LEU A 279 -17.91 -22.26 0.29
CA LEU A 279 -17.39 -20.90 0.47
C LEU A 279 -16.61 -20.43 -0.76
N TYR A 280 -15.61 -21.19 -1.21
CA TYR A 280 -14.76 -20.81 -2.34
C TYR A 280 -15.53 -20.79 -3.67
N THR A 281 -16.52 -21.67 -3.84
CA THR A 281 -17.45 -21.62 -4.99
C THR A 281 -18.25 -20.33 -4.99
N TYR A 282 -18.80 -19.95 -3.83
CA TYR A 282 -19.53 -18.69 -3.68
C TYR A 282 -18.65 -17.48 -4.00
N LEU A 283 -17.49 -17.37 -3.34
CA LEU A 283 -16.57 -16.23 -3.53
C LEU A 283 -16.13 -16.09 -4.99
N ARG A 284 -15.74 -17.20 -5.62
CA ARG A 284 -15.27 -17.21 -7.00
C ARG A 284 -16.37 -16.86 -8.01
N THR A 285 -17.62 -17.19 -7.70
CA THR A 285 -18.78 -16.88 -8.55
C THR A 285 -19.21 -15.43 -8.37
N ALA A 286 -19.44 -15.01 -7.13
CA ALA A 286 -19.99 -13.69 -6.79
C ALA A 286 -19.01 -12.55 -7.08
N PHE A 287 -17.70 -12.80 -6.93
CA PHE A 287 -16.65 -11.79 -7.08
C PHE A 287 -15.70 -12.09 -8.24
N SER A 288 -16.16 -12.81 -9.27
CA SER A 288 -15.36 -13.22 -10.44
C SER A 288 -14.61 -12.05 -11.11
N ASN A 289 -15.21 -10.87 -11.19
CA ASN A 289 -14.58 -9.66 -11.77
C ASN A 289 -13.56 -8.97 -10.85
N LEU A 290 -13.42 -9.42 -9.61
CA LEU A 290 -12.40 -8.95 -8.65
C LEU A 290 -11.22 -9.92 -8.52
N LEU A 291 -11.26 -11.06 -9.23
CA LEU A 291 -10.09 -11.91 -9.42
C LEU A 291 -9.00 -11.13 -10.15
N ILE A 292 -7.80 -11.13 -9.59
CA ILE A 292 -6.64 -10.49 -10.19
C ILE A 292 -5.83 -11.53 -10.94
N THR A 293 -5.61 -11.32 -12.22
CA THR A 293 -4.81 -12.20 -13.08
C THR A 293 -3.54 -11.52 -13.54
N GLY A 294 -2.51 -12.32 -13.78
CA GLY A 294 -1.17 -11.84 -14.05
C GLY A 294 -0.23 -12.10 -12.86
N PRO A 295 1.08 -11.99 -13.08
CA PRO A 295 2.08 -12.20 -12.04
C PRO A 295 2.01 -11.11 -10.97
N PHE A 296 1.82 -11.46 -9.70
CA PHE A 296 1.88 -10.48 -8.62
C PHE A 296 2.42 -11.04 -7.30
N SER A 297 3.03 -10.13 -6.55
CA SER A 297 3.30 -10.22 -5.12
C SER A 297 2.90 -8.89 -4.50
N ILE A 298 2.10 -8.94 -3.45
CA ILE A 298 1.59 -7.75 -2.78
C ILE A 298 1.89 -7.79 -1.29
N LEU A 299 2.14 -6.63 -0.70
CA LEU A 299 2.02 -6.44 0.75
C LEU A 299 0.87 -5.45 1.00
N LEU A 300 -0.10 -5.90 1.79
CA LEU A 300 -1.18 -5.11 2.34
C LEU A 300 -0.84 -4.74 3.79
N GLY A 301 -0.47 -3.50 4.02
CA GLY A 301 -0.41 -2.94 5.37
C GLY A 301 -1.80 -2.54 5.85
N PHE A 302 -2.06 -2.71 7.14
CA PHE A 302 -3.28 -2.23 7.80
C PHE A 302 -3.02 -1.92 9.28
N SER A 303 -3.93 -1.16 9.90
CA SER A 303 -3.89 -0.89 11.33
C SER A 303 -3.88 -2.20 12.13
N GLY A 304 -2.79 -2.44 12.86
CA GLY A 304 -2.56 -3.66 13.63
C GLY A 304 -2.00 -4.87 12.87
N GLY A 305 -1.67 -4.79 11.58
CA GLY A 305 -1.15 -5.94 10.86
C GLY A 305 -0.56 -5.71 9.47
N LEU A 306 -0.13 -6.81 8.87
CA LEU A 306 0.46 -6.88 7.54
C LEU A 306 0.04 -8.22 6.91
N MET A 307 -0.36 -8.19 5.64
CA MET A 307 -0.60 -9.38 4.85
C MET A 307 0.28 -9.39 3.62
N ALA A 308 0.90 -10.53 3.33
CA ALA A 308 1.59 -10.79 2.07
C ALA A 308 0.82 -11.82 1.25
N LEU A 309 0.69 -11.58 -0.05
CA LEU A 309 -0.05 -12.47 -0.95
C LEU A 309 0.61 -12.53 -2.32
N ASN A 310 0.72 -13.73 -2.88
CA ASN A 310 1.12 -13.96 -4.26
C ASN A 310 -0.08 -14.31 -5.14
N ASP A 311 0.11 -14.15 -6.45
CA ASP A 311 -0.77 -14.75 -7.43
C ASP A 311 -0.86 -16.27 -7.25
N ARG A 312 -1.98 -16.86 -7.67
CA ARG A 312 -2.27 -18.30 -7.50
C ARG A 312 -1.27 -19.23 -8.20
N LEU A 313 -0.50 -18.72 -9.16
CA LEU A 313 0.54 -19.46 -9.90
C LEU A 313 1.95 -19.21 -9.36
N LYS A 314 2.11 -18.31 -8.37
CA LYS A 314 3.39 -17.91 -7.79
C LYS A 314 4.41 -17.47 -8.84
N LEU A 315 4.00 -16.56 -9.72
CA LEU A 315 4.84 -16.06 -10.81
C LEU A 315 5.85 -14.99 -10.37
N ARG A 316 5.71 -14.45 -9.14
CA ARG A 316 6.67 -13.53 -8.53
C ARG A 316 7.25 -14.14 -7.25
N SER A 317 8.54 -13.89 -7.02
CA SER A 317 9.23 -14.32 -5.81
C SER A 317 8.70 -13.57 -4.58
N MET A 318 8.56 -14.30 -3.49
CA MET A 318 8.26 -13.78 -2.15
C MET A 318 8.79 -14.76 -1.11
N VAL A 319 9.54 -14.25 -0.16
CA VAL A 319 10.14 -15.00 0.94
C VAL A 319 9.68 -14.37 2.25
N VAL A 320 9.40 -15.21 3.23
CA VAL A 320 9.01 -14.81 4.58
C VAL A 320 9.99 -15.40 5.58
N GLY A 321 10.59 -14.53 6.40
CA GLY A 321 11.47 -14.90 7.50
C GLY A 321 10.85 -14.50 8.84
N GLU A 322 11.15 -15.25 9.89
CA GLU A 322 10.74 -14.93 11.26
C GLU A 322 11.92 -15.02 12.23
N LYS A 323 11.95 -14.09 13.20
CA LYS A 323 12.90 -14.07 14.31
C LYS A 323 12.22 -13.52 15.56
N GLY A 324 11.93 -14.38 16.54
CA GLY A 324 11.17 -13.99 17.73
C GLY A 324 9.83 -13.30 17.37
N ASN A 325 9.66 -12.03 17.78
CA ASN A 325 8.47 -11.23 17.48
C ASN A 325 8.52 -10.54 16.10
N MET A 326 9.59 -10.72 15.34
CA MET A 326 9.77 -10.06 14.05
C MET A 326 9.34 -10.97 12.91
N THR A 327 8.61 -10.39 11.96
CA THR A 327 8.34 -10.99 10.65
C THR A 327 8.94 -10.11 9.57
N TYR A 328 9.62 -10.74 8.63
CA TYR A 328 10.25 -10.10 7.48
C TYR A 328 9.67 -10.70 6.21
N ILE A 329 9.33 -9.88 5.23
CA ILE A 329 8.83 -10.34 3.93
C ILE A 329 9.60 -9.59 2.85
N ALA A 330 10.12 -10.28 1.85
CA ALA A 330 10.83 -9.61 0.75
C ALA A 330 10.71 -10.39 -0.56
N SER A 331 11.01 -9.70 -1.68
CA SER A 331 11.17 -10.37 -2.97
C SER A 331 12.37 -11.32 -2.99
N GLU A 332 13.42 -11.02 -2.23
CA GLU A 332 14.65 -11.81 -2.12
C GLU A 332 15.11 -11.94 -0.67
N GLU A 333 15.70 -13.08 -0.35
CA GLU A 333 16.19 -13.39 1.00
C GLU A 333 17.33 -12.47 1.46
N CYS A 334 18.15 -11.96 0.53
CA CYS A 334 19.26 -11.04 0.86
C CYS A 334 18.77 -9.76 1.55
N ALA A 335 17.60 -9.25 1.16
CA ALA A 335 16.97 -8.08 1.76
C ALA A 335 16.52 -8.32 3.21
N ILE A 336 16.27 -9.57 3.59
CA ILE A 336 15.98 -9.94 4.98
C ILE A 336 17.31 -10.11 5.72
N ARG A 337 18.25 -10.88 5.16
CA ARG A 337 19.51 -11.23 5.84
C ARG A 337 20.42 -10.06 6.13
N ILE A 338 20.36 -8.99 5.35
CA ILE A 338 21.15 -7.78 5.61
C ILE A 338 20.75 -7.08 6.91
N ILE A 339 19.47 -7.17 7.30
CA ILE A 339 18.94 -6.54 8.52
C ILE A 339 18.70 -7.53 9.66
N GLU A 340 18.67 -8.84 9.35
CA GLU A 340 18.53 -9.95 10.30
C GLU A 340 19.28 -11.18 9.77
N PRO A 341 20.59 -11.32 10.10
CA PRO A 341 21.42 -12.41 9.57
C PRO A 341 20.95 -13.81 9.95
N GLU A 342 20.39 -13.96 11.17
CA GLU A 342 19.96 -15.23 11.74
C GLU A 342 18.44 -15.27 11.96
N LEU A 343 17.77 -16.16 11.23
CA LEU A 343 16.32 -16.36 11.30
C LEU A 343 15.99 -17.66 12.02
N ASP A 344 14.88 -17.67 12.76
CA ASP A 344 14.34 -18.89 13.37
C ASP A 344 13.65 -19.75 12.31
N SER A 345 13.03 -19.12 11.32
CA SER A 345 12.49 -19.81 10.14
C SER A 345 12.54 -18.94 8.89
N ILE A 346 12.60 -19.59 7.73
CA ILE A 346 12.50 -18.96 6.41
C ILE A 346 11.73 -19.88 5.46
N ARG A 347 10.78 -19.32 4.73
CA ARG A 347 9.97 -20.08 3.76
C ARG A 347 9.50 -19.21 2.61
N ALA A 348 9.15 -19.85 1.50
CA ALA A 348 8.49 -19.20 0.37
C ALA A 348 7.02 -19.68 0.29
N PRO A 349 6.03 -18.85 0.65
CA PRO A 349 4.59 -19.21 0.66
C PRO A 349 4.10 -19.76 -0.68
N LYS A 350 3.12 -20.67 -0.71
CA LYS A 350 2.56 -21.18 -1.97
C LYS A 350 1.79 -20.10 -2.73
N GLY A 351 1.55 -20.31 -4.02
CA GLY A 351 0.72 -19.40 -4.82
C GLY A 351 -0.68 -19.26 -4.23
N GLY A 352 -1.16 -18.04 -4.08
CA GLY A 352 -2.46 -17.73 -3.46
C GLY A 352 -2.54 -17.98 -1.94
N GLU A 353 -1.47 -18.40 -1.28
CA GLU A 353 -1.44 -18.56 0.18
C GLU A 353 -1.19 -17.20 0.86
N PRO A 354 -2.16 -16.63 1.61
CA PRO A 354 -1.93 -15.40 2.34
C PRO A 354 -1.08 -15.66 3.59
N VAL A 355 -0.05 -14.85 3.78
CA VAL A 355 0.69 -14.76 5.06
C VAL A 355 0.17 -13.54 5.80
N ILE A 356 -0.54 -13.74 6.90
CA ILE A 356 -1.14 -12.68 7.70
C ILE A 356 -0.42 -12.63 9.05
N VAL A 357 0.09 -11.46 9.41
CA VAL A 357 0.67 -11.18 10.73
C VAL A 357 -0.02 -9.99 11.36
N THR A 358 -0.32 -10.10 12.65
CA THR A 358 -1.01 -9.08 13.44
C THR A 358 -0.27 -8.81 14.73
N LEU A 359 -0.56 -7.66 15.35
CA LEU A 359 -0.07 -7.36 16.69
C LEU A 359 -0.62 -8.40 17.68
N ASN A 360 0.22 -8.79 18.64
CA ASN A 360 -0.13 -9.71 19.73
C ASN A 360 -1.33 -9.21 20.55
N SER A 361 -1.55 -7.90 20.61
CA SER A 361 -2.73 -7.29 21.23
C SER A 361 -4.02 -7.55 20.43
N CYS A 362 -3.93 -7.60 19.10
CA CYS A 362 -5.07 -7.87 18.22
C CYS A 362 -5.41 -9.37 18.20
N ALA A 363 -4.42 -10.27 18.29
CA ALA A 363 -4.66 -11.71 18.34
C ALA A 363 -5.45 -12.18 19.58
N LYS A 364 -5.50 -11.37 20.64
CA LYS A 364 -6.24 -11.67 21.89
C LYS A 364 -7.71 -11.22 21.88
N GLY A 365 -8.12 -10.41 20.91
CA GLY A 365 -9.53 -10.06 20.68
C GLY A 365 -9.93 -10.62 19.33
N GLY A 366 -10.58 -11.79 19.33
CA GLY A 366 -10.83 -12.62 18.14
C GLY A 366 -11.24 -11.84 16.89
N MET A 367 -10.58 -12.20 15.77
CA MET A 367 -11.10 -11.96 14.41
C MET A 367 -12.43 -12.67 14.21
#